data_AF-A0A0J7KHF3-F1
#
_entry.id   AF-A0A0J7KHF3-F1
#
_cell.length_a   1.000
_cell.length_b   1.000
_cell.length_c   1.000
_cell.angle_alpha   90.00
_cell.angle_beta   90.00
_cell.angle_gamma   90.00
#
_symmetry.space_group_name_H-M   'P 1'
#
loop_
_entity.id
_entity.type
_entity.pdbx_description
1 polymer ?
#
loop_
_entity_poly.entity_id
_entity_poly.type
_entity_poly.pdbx_seq_one_letter_code
_entity_poly.pdbx_strand_id
1 'polypeptide(L)'
;MIVEAKLSKHQYNVIKSVTQECTPTKLFPHYEKILKAKKRCYPEGITITETSAEINLQCLLDHTVQRILLLQHEVLDIVTPVQLSELQLISKWGCDGSSGQSEYKQKFSDETISDASIFITSFVPLQLIVGKPDDKNKIVLWKNPRPFVTTIL
;
A
#
# COMPACT_ATOMS: atom_id res chain seq x y z
N MET A 1 3.85 13.48 -2.39
CA MET A 1 3.99 14.38 -3.56
C MET A 1 3.70 13.67 -4.88
N ILE A 2 4.54 12.74 -5.40
CA ILE A 2 4.27 12.13 -6.73
C ILE A 2 2.89 11.44 -6.81
N VAL A 3 2.54 10.68 -5.77
CA VAL A 3 1.24 9.98 -5.69
C VAL A 3 0.10 10.99 -5.54
N GLU A 4 0.17 11.84 -4.50
CA GLU A 4 -0.85 12.87 -4.22
C GLU A 4 -1.11 13.83 -5.40
N ALA A 5 -0.06 14.28 -6.07
CA ALA A 5 -0.15 15.20 -7.20
C ALA A 5 -0.32 14.48 -8.56
N LYS A 6 -0.47 13.14 -8.57
CA LYS A 6 -0.66 12.30 -9.77
C LYS A 6 0.37 12.56 -10.87
N LEU A 7 1.63 12.77 -10.49
CA LEU A 7 2.69 13.11 -11.43
C LEU A 7 3.21 11.88 -12.17
N SER A 8 3.30 11.97 -13.49
CA SER A 8 4.11 11.05 -14.29
C SER A 8 5.60 11.21 -13.97
N LYS A 9 6.41 10.20 -14.32
CA LYS A 9 7.88 10.27 -14.22
C LYS A 9 8.44 11.48 -14.97
N HIS A 10 7.89 11.77 -16.15
CA HIS A 10 8.33 12.90 -16.97
C HIS A 10 8.04 14.24 -16.27
N GLN A 11 6.79 14.46 -15.84
CA GLN A 11 6.41 15.69 -15.11
C GLN A 11 7.26 15.90 -13.86
N TYR A 12 7.50 14.83 -13.09
CA TYR A 12 8.37 14.90 -11.92
C TYR A 12 9.79 15.35 -12.28
N ASN A 13 10.37 14.79 -13.35
CA ASN A 13 11.71 15.15 -13.79
C ASN A 13 11.79 16.59 -14.28
N VAL A 14 10.76 17.07 -15.01
CA VAL A 14 10.67 18.47 -15.44
C VAL A 14 10.64 19.40 -14.24
N ILE A 15 9.76 19.15 -13.27
CA ILE A 15 9.66 19.95 -12.03
C ILE A 15 11.01 19.96 -11.30
N LYS A 16 11.65 18.79 -11.17
CA LYS A 16 12.98 18.68 -10.56
C LYS A 16 14.01 19.53 -11.29
N SER A 17 14.12 19.43 -12.61
CA SER A 17 15.08 20.22 -13.40
C SER A 17 14.86 21.71 -13.20
N VAL A 18 13.63 22.19 -13.34
CA VAL A 18 13.28 23.61 -13.16
C VAL A 18 13.62 24.09 -11.74
N THR A 19 13.29 23.32 -10.70
CA THR A 19 13.63 23.72 -9.32
C THR A 19 15.14 23.71 -9.03
N GLN A 20 15.91 22.86 -9.70
CA GLN A 20 17.37 22.85 -9.60
C GLN A 20 18.01 24.05 -10.29
N GLU A 21 17.36 24.63 -11.30
CA GLU A 21 17.79 25.88 -11.94
C GLU A 21 17.43 27.10 -11.09
N CYS A 22 16.25 27.10 -10.46
CA CYS A 22 15.76 28.24 -9.68
C CYS A 22 16.29 28.31 -8.23
N THR A 23 16.82 27.20 -7.68
CA THR A 23 17.29 27.15 -6.30
C THR A 23 18.63 26.41 -6.18
N PRO A 24 19.57 26.90 -5.35
CA PRO A 24 20.87 26.24 -5.17
C PRO A 24 20.78 24.92 -4.38
N THR A 25 19.60 24.58 -3.83
CA THR A 25 19.39 23.40 -2.99
C THR A 25 18.78 22.25 -3.78
N LYS A 26 19.28 21.03 -3.53
CA LYS A 26 18.74 19.79 -4.14
C LYS A 26 17.47 19.36 -3.41
N LEU A 27 16.37 20.09 -3.63
CA LEU A 27 15.09 19.85 -2.96
C LEU A 27 14.48 18.48 -3.29
N PHE A 28 14.56 18.06 -4.55
CA PHE A 28 13.96 16.81 -5.01
C PHE A 28 15.00 15.72 -5.30
N PRO A 29 14.79 14.49 -4.78
CA PRO A 29 15.71 13.39 -5.04
C PRO A 29 15.70 12.97 -6.52
N HIS A 30 16.74 12.27 -6.97
CA HIS A 30 16.66 11.61 -8.27
C HIS A 30 15.59 10.52 -8.27
N TYR A 31 14.98 10.31 -9.44
CA TYR A 31 13.89 9.33 -9.60
C TYR A 31 14.29 7.90 -9.18
N GLU A 32 15.57 7.55 -9.24
CA GLU A 32 16.08 6.28 -8.73
C GLU A 32 15.81 6.06 -7.23
N LYS A 33 15.93 7.11 -6.40
CA LYS A 33 15.59 7.02 -4.97
C LYS A 33 14.10 6.78 -4.77
N ILE A 34 13.26 7.37 -5.61
CA ILE A 34 11.81 7.12 -5.62
C ILE A 34 11.51 5.70 -6.05
N LEU A 35 12.21 5.18 -7.07
CA LEU A 35 12.04 3.80 -7.51
C LEU A 35 12.41 2.82 -6.40
N LYS A 36 13.52 3.06 -5.68
CA LYS A 36 13.89 2.28 -4.49
C LYS A 36 12.81 2.37 -3.41
N ALA A 37 12.25 3.56 -3.16
CA ALA A 37 11.15 3.71 -2.21
C ALA A 37 9.87 2.96 -2.64
N LYS A 38 9.49 3.01 -3.91
CA LYS A 38 8.36 2.25 -4.47
C LYS A 38 8.54 0.75 -4.31
N LYS A 39 9.74 0.24 -4.65
CA LYS A 39 10.05 -1.19 -4.51
C LYS A 39 9.92 -1.69 -3.07
N ARG A 40 10.31 -0.88 -2.08
CA ARG A 40 10.08 -1.21 -0.64
C ARG A 40 8.60 -1.25 -0.23
N CYS A 41 7.69 -0.74 -1.06
CA CYS A 41 6.25 -0.80 -0.84
C CYS A 41 5.59 -2.00 -1.50
N TYR A 42 6.29 -2.76 -2.35
CA TYR A 42 5.69 -3.91 -3.02
C TYR A 42 5.80 -5.14 -2.12
N PRO A 43 4.68 -5.81 -1.81
CA PRO A 43 4.72 -7.09 -1.11
C PRO A 43 5.31 -8.17 -2.02
N GLU A 44 5.81 -9.24 -1.40
CA GLU A 44 6.30 -10.43 -2.11
C GLU A 44 5.13 -11.35 -2.52
N GLY A 45 5.39 -12.29 -3.44
CA GLY A 45 4.40 -13.30 -3.83
C GLY A 45 3.24 -12.79 -4.70
N ILE A 46 3.46 -11.72 -5.47
CA ILE A 46 2.50 -11.23 -6.47
C ILE A 46 2.59 -12.14 -7.70
N THR A 47 1.44 -12.70 -8.11
CA THR A 47 1.29 -13.44 -9.36
C THR A 47 0.48 -12.61 -10.34
N ILE A 48 0.97 -12.46 -11.56
CA ILE A 48 0.33 -11.68 -12.62
C ILE A 48 0.21 -12.58 -13.85
N THR A 49 -0.99 -12.65 -14.39
CA THR A 49 -1.31 -13.33 -15.65
C THR A 49 -1.87 -12.30 -16.65
N GLU A 50 -2.29 -12.76 -17.82
CA GLU A 50 -2.98 -11.89 -18.79
C GLU A 50 -4.33 -11.39 -18.27
N THR A 51 -4.94 -12.09 -17.31
CA THR A 51 -6.36 -11.92 -16.94
C THR A 51 -6.57 -11.59 -15.47
N SER A 52 -5.53 -11.77 -14.64
CA SER A 52 -5.61 -11.53 -13.21
C SER A 52 -4.29 -11.05 -12.63
N ALA A 53 -4.39 -10.34 -11.52
CA ALA A 53 -3.28 -10.07 -10.62
C ALA A 53 -3.73 -10.40 -9.20
N GLU A 54 -3.00 -11.29 -8.54
CA GLU A 54 -3.35 -11.79 -7.23
C GLU A 54 -2.11 -11.87 -6.32
N ILE A 55 -2.38 -11.92 -5.02
CA ILE A 55 -1.37 -12.05 -3.99
C ILE A 55 -1.88 -12.98 -2.90
N ASN A 56 -0.97 -13.78 -2.34
CA ASN A 56 -1.29 -14.55 -1.14
C ASN A 56 -1.69 -13.62 0.01
N LEU A 57 -2.84 -13.89 0.63
CA LEU A 57 -3.37 -13.04 1.71
C LEU A 57 -2.38 -12.89 2.87
N GLN A 58 -1.68 -13.94 3.27
CA GLN A 58 -0.70 -13.88 4.36
C GLN A 58 0.45 -12.93 3.99
N CYS A 59 1.00 -13.01 2.77
CA CYS A 59 2.03 -12.09 2.30
C CYS A 59 1.58 -10.62 2.32
N LEU A 60 0.31 -10.36 1.97
CA LEU A 60 -0.27 -9.01 2.04
C LEU A 60 -0.40 -8.53 3.50
N LEU A 61 -0.88 -9.39 4.40
CA LEU A 61 -1.04 -9.08 5.83
C LEU A 61 0.31 -8.80 6.49
N ASP A 62 1.30 -9.67 6.28
CA ASP A 62 2.64 -9.56 6.87
C ASP A 62 3.31 -8.26 6.42
N HIS A 63 3.28 -7.98 5.11
CA HIS A 63 3.83 -6.74 4.56
C HIS A 63 3.11 -5.51 5.13
N THR A 64 1.78 -5.56 5.26
CA THR A 64 1.01 -4.44 5.83
C THR A 64 1.38 -4.19 7.28
N VAL A 65 1.47 -5.23 8.11
CA VAL A 65 1.87 -5.13 9.53
C VAL A 65 3.29 -4.59 9.64
N GLN A 66 4.24 -5.12 8.87
CA GLN A 66 5.62 -4.64 8.84
C GLN A 66 5.68 -3.14 8.53
N ARG A 67 4.90 -2.68 7.56
CA ARG A 67 4.83 -1.26 7.18
C ARG A 67 4.21 -0.38 8.26
N ILE A 68 3.18 -0.85 8.96
CA ILE A 68 2.60 -0.13 10.10
C ILE A 68 3.62 -0.03 11.23
N LEU A 69 4.28 -1.13 11.60
CA LEU A 69 5.30 -1.16 12.65
C LEU A 69 6.47 -0.21 12.35
N LEU A 70 6.96 -0.20 11.11
CA LEU A 70 8.01 0.75 10.69
C LEU A 70 7.59 2.22 10.86
N LEU A 71 6.31 2.54 10.66
CA LEU A 71 5.79 3.90 10.88
C LEU A 71 5.61 4.22 12.36
N GLN A 72 5.37 3.21 13.20
CA GLN A 72 5.17 3.36 14.65
C GLN A 72 6.46 3.18 15.46
N HIS A 73 7.65 3.24 14.85
CA HIS A 73 8.91 2.98 15.54
C HIS A 73 9.08 3.77 16.85
N GLU A 74 8.70 5.05 16.88
CA GLU A 74 8.74 5.89 18.10
C GLU A 74 7.84 5.36 19.22
N VAL A 75 6.68 4.79 18.88
CA VAL A 75 5.76 4.17 19.86
C VAL A 75 6.34 2.84 20.35
N LEU A 76 6.99 2.08 19.47
CA LEU A 76 7.61 0.80 19.82
C LEU A 76 8.76 0.95 20.81
N ASP A 77 9.50 2.07 20.77
CA ASP A 77 10.58 2.36 21.73
C ASP A 77 10.08 2.54 23.18
N ILE A 78 8.80 2.87 23.35
CA ILE A 78 8.16 3.12 24.65
C ILE A 78 7.52 1.83 25.20
N VAL A 79 7.12 0.90 24.33
CA VAL A 79 6.43 -0.34 24.70
C VAL A 79 7.46 -1.42 25.01
N THR A 80 7.30 -2.13 26.13
CA THR A 80 8.26 -3.17 26.50
C THR A 80 8.17 -4.39 25.57
N PRO A 81 9.29 -5.09 25.29
CA PRO A 81 9.27 -6.30 24.46
C PRO A 81 8.30 -7.38 24.94
N VAL A 82 8.08 -7.48 26.27
CA VAL A 82 7.11 -8.40 26.87
C VAL A 82 5.67 -8.07 26.44
N GLN A 83 5.35 -6.79 26.34
CA GLN A 83 4.05 -6.33 25.84
C GLN A 83 3.90 -6.61 24.34
N LEU A 84 4.96 -6.56 23.54
CA LEU A 84 4.90 -6.86 22.10
C LEU A 84 4.84 -8.36 21.74
N SER A 85 4.69 -9.25 22.72
CA SER A 85 4.67 -10.70 22.50
C SER A 85 3.47 -11.18 21.69
N GLU A 86 2.35 -10.46 21.74
CA GLU A 86 1.12 -10.80 21.01
C GLU A 86 0.48 -9.53 20.44
N LEU A 87 0.37 -9.50 19.10
CA LEU A 87 -0.23 -8.40 18.34
C LEU A 87 -1.46 -8.87 17.60
N GLN A 88 -2.45 -7.98 17.50
CA GLN A 88 -3.70 -8.21 16.80
C GLN A 88 -3.94 -7.14 15.77
N LEU A 89 -4.04 -7.55 14.51
CA LEU A 89 -4.46 -6.68 13.43
C LEU A 89 -5.96 -6.88 13.17
N ILE A 90 -6.77 -5.89 13.57
CA ILE A 90 -8.17 -5.81 13.18
C ILE A 90 -8.26 -5.18 11.81
N SER A 91 -8.95 -5.85 10.89
CA SER A 91 -9.07 -5.43 9.50
C SER A 91 -10.47 -5.67 8.96
N LYS A 92 -10.80 -5.02 7.85
CA LYS A 92 -11.97 -5.33 7.03
C LYS A 92 -11.53 -5.71 5.62
N TRP A 93 -12.37 -6.47 4.93
CA TRP A 93 -12.17 -6.82 3.53
C TRP A 93 -13.52 -6.83 2.80
N GLY A 94 -13.47 -6.80 1.48
CA GLY A 94 -14.65 -6.89 0.63
C GLY A 94 -14.25 -7.03 -0.84
N CYS A 95 -15.23 -7.15 -1.72
CA CYS A 95 -15.01 -7.19 -3.16
C CYS A 95 -16.11 -6.43 -3.90
N ASP A 96 -15.78 -5.95 -5.10
CA ASP A 96 -16.72 -5.26 -5.98
C ASP A 96 -16.36 -5.54 -7.45
N GLY A 97 -17.35 -5.39 -8.34
CA GLY A 97 -17.21 -5.62 -9.77
C GLY A 97 -17.76 -4.44 -10.58
N SER A 98 -17.07 -4.10 -11.68
CA SER A 98 -17.46 -3.01 -12.56
C SER A 98 -17.31 -3.39 -14.02
N SER A 99 -18.35 -3.17 -14.82
CA SER A 99 -18.37 -3.38 -16.27
C SER A 99 -18.23 -2.07 -17.06
N GLY A 100 -18.03 -2.16 -18.37
CA GLY A 100 -17.92 -0.99 -19.26
C GLY A 100 -16.55 -0.32 -19.23
N GLN A 101 -15.53 -1.09 -18.87
CA GLN A 101 -14.13 -0.65 -18.97
C GLN A 101 -13.72 -0.54 -20.45
N SER A 102 -12.79 0.36 -20.76
CA SER A 102 -12.24 0.48 -22.10
C SER A 102 -11.46 -0.79 -22.46
N GLU A 103 -11.94 -1.51 -23.47
CA GLU A 103 -11.28 -2.72 -23.95
C GLU A 103 -10.02 -2.38 -24.75
N TYR A 104 -8.89 -3.00 -24.38
CA TYR A 104 -7.68 -2.90 -25.17
C TYR A 104 -7.72 -3.90 -26.32
N LYS A 105 -7.18 -3.51 -27.49
CA LYS A 105 -7.02 -4.41 -28.65
C LYS A 105 -5.88 -5.43 -28.47
N GLN A 106 -5.58 -5.78 -27.22
CA GLN A 106 -4.57 -6.78 -26.89
C GLN A 106 -5.17 -8.17 -27.10
N LYS A 107 -4.47 -9.03 -27.84
CA LYS A 107 -4.92 -10.41 -28.02
C LYS A 107 -4.65 -11.21 -26.74
N PHE A 108 -5.68 -11.85 -26.21
CA PHE A 108 -5.56 -12.82 -25.13
C PHE A 108 -5.23 -14.22 -25.69
N SER A 109 -4.63 -15.06 -24.85
CA SER A 109 -4.40 -16.48 -25.17
C SER A 109 -5.71 -17.25 -25.41
N ASP A 110 -6.80 -16.84 -24.78
CA ASP A 110 -8.15 -17.39 -24.96
C ASP A 110 -9.07 -16.32 -25.57
N GLU A 111 -9.71 -16.64 -26.70
CA GLU A 111 -10.57 -15.73 -27.46
C GLU A 111 -11.92 -15.45 -26.78
N THR A 112 -12.26 -16.18 -25.71
CA THR A 112 -13.48 -15.96 -24.91
C THR A 112 -13.30 -14.90 -23.81
N ILE A 113 -12.06 -14.42 -23.61
CA ILE A 113 -11.72 -13.48 -22.55
C ILE A 113 -11.79 -12.04 -23.06
N SER A 114 -12.31 -11.15 -22.22
CA SER A 114 -12.38 -9.71 -22.45
C SER A 114 -12.02 -8.95 -21.17
N ASP A 115 -11.42 -7.77 -21.33
CA ASP A 115 -11.11 -6.81 -20.27
C ASP A 115 -12.21 -5.75 -20.08
N ALA A 116 -13.40 -5.96 -20.67
CA ALA A 116 -14.56 -5.07 -20.53
C ALA A 116 -15.08 -4.94 -19.09
N SER A 117 -14.72 -5.87 -18.21
CA SER A 117 -15.14 -5.89 -16.80
C SER A 117 -13.95 -6.17 -15.89
N ILE A 118 -13.97 -5.55 -14.71
CA ILE A 118 -12.98 -5.73 -13.65
C ILE A 118 -13.67 -6.19 -12.37
N PHE A 119 -13.05 -7.16 -11.69
CA PHE A 119 -13.45 -7.60 -10.35
C PHE A 119 -12.28 -7.41 -9.40
N ILE A 120 -12.52 -6.77 -8.25
CA ILE A 120 -11.47 -6.39 -7.30
C ILE A 120 -11.84 -6.89 -5.91
N THR A 121 -10.91 -7.59 -5.26
CA THR A 121 -10.96 -7.84 -3.81
C THR A 121 -10.06 -6.83 -3.10
N SER A 122 -10.57 -6.21 -2.04
CA SER A 122 -9.91 -5.16 -1.29
C SER A 122 -9.78 -5.51 0.19
N PHE A 123 -8.69 -5.07 0.80
CA PHE A 123 -8.36 -5.27 2.20
C PHE A 123 -7.97 -3.92 2.83
N VAL A 124 -8.41 -3.66 4.07
CA VAL A 124 -8.14 -2.42 4.80
C VAL A 124 -7.80 -2.73 6.26
N PRO A 125 -6.58 -2.43 6.74
CA PRO A 125 -6.25 -2.50 8.16
C PRO A 125 -6.96 -1.38 8.93
N LEU A 126 -7.52 -1.70 10.10
CA LEU A 126 -8.27 -0.77 10.94
C LEU A 126 -7.52 -0.43 12.22
N GLN A 127 -7.00 -1.43 12.94
CA GLN A 127 -6.31 -1.23 14.21
C GLN A 127 -5.23 -2.29 14.42
N LEU A 128 -4.11 -1.88 15.01
CA LEU A 128 -3.08 -2.77 15.53
C LEU A 128 -3.04 -2.61 17.06
N ILE A 129 -3.24 -3.72 17.77
CA ILE A 129 -3.46 -3.73 19.22
C ILE A 129 -2.50 -4.73 19.87
N VAL A 130 -2.00 -4.38 21.05
CA VAL A 130 -1.27 -5.29 21.94
C VAL A 130 -2.25 -6.05 22.83
N GLY A 131 -2.02 -7.36 22.95
CA GLY A 131 -2.69 -8.23 23.90
C GLY A 131 -3.72 -9.16 23.25
N LYS A 132 -4.33 -10.01 24.09
CA LYS A 132 -5.27 -11.05 23.66
C LYS A 132 -6.63 -10.49 23.26
N PRO A 133 -7.44 -11.25 22.49
CA PRO A 133 -8.76 -10.79 22.05
C PRO A 133 -9.68 -10.43 23.23
N ASP A 134 -9.45 -11.03 24.40
CA ASP A 134 -10.29 -10.90 25.59
C ASP A 134 -9.64 -10.10 26.72
N ASP A 135 -8.46 -9.51 26.49
CA ASP A 135 -7.79 -8.70 27.51
C ASP A 135 -8.54 -7.38 27.73
N LYS A 136 -8.71 -6.97 28.99
CA LYS A 136 -9.32 -5.68 29.34
C LYS A 136 -8.32 -4.52 29.18
N ASN A 137 -7.01 -4.81 29.24
CA ASN A 137 -5.96 -3.81 29.17
C ASN A 137 -5.30 -3.76 27.77
N LYS A 138 -6.12 -3.62 26.73
CA LYS A 138 -5.64 -3.49 25.35
C LYS A 138 -4.96 -2.14 25.13
N ILE A 139 -3.73 -2.17 24.59
CA ILE A 139 -3.02 -0.97 24.17
C ILE A 139 -3.10 -0.87 22.65
N VAL A 140 -3.66 0.22 22.14
CA VAL A 140 -3.74 0.49 20.69
C VAL A 140 -2.40 1.06 20.24
N LEU A 141 -1.64 0.30 19.45
CA LEU A 141 -0.39 0.78 18.85
C LEU A 141 -0.66 1.67 17.65
N TRP A 142 -1.69 1.33 16.88
CA TRP A 142 -2.05 2.08 15.69
C TRP A 142 -3.54 1.96 15.43
N LYS A 143 -4.14 3.07 14.98
CA LYS A 143 -5.51 3.13 14.51
C LYS A 143 -5.52 3.87 13.19
N ASN A 144 -6.19 3.28 12.19
CA ASN A 144 -6.39 3.93 10.91
C ASN A 144 -7.15 5.26 11.11
N PRO A 145 -6.54 6.42 10.81
CA PRO A 145 -7.19 7.71 11.01
C PRO A 145 -8.33 7.94 10.00
N ARG A 146 -8.38 7.13 8.94
CA ARG A 146 -9.22 7.33 7.77
C ARG A 146 -9.78 5.99 7.24
N PRO A 147 -10.64 5.29 8.02
CA PRO A 147 -11.06 3.91 7.72
C PRO A 147 -11.99 3.76 6.51
N PHE A 148 -12.48 4.86 5.94
CA PHE A 148 -13.48 4.85 4.85
C PHE A 148 -12.97 5.44 3.53
N VAL A 149 -11.70 5.83 3.46
CA VAL A 149 -11.08 6.32 2.21
C VAL A 149 -10.02 5.35 1.73
N THR A 150 -9.73 5.44 0.43
CA THR A 150 -8.80 4.57 -0.28
C THR A 150 -7.34 4.71 0.18
N THR A 151 -6.98 5.83 0.83
CA THR A 151 -5.62 6.10 1.31
C THR A 151 -5.53 5.94 2.84
N ILE A 152 -4.77 4.94 3.27
CA ILE A 152 -4.73 4.47 4.66
C ILE A 152 -3.45 4.91 5.40
N LEU A 153 -2.43 5.41 4.69
CA LEU A 153 -1.17 5.91 5.22
C LEU A 153 -0.82 7.27 4.61
#